data_AF-A0A1G0KQY8-F1
#
_entry.id   AF-A0A1G0KQY8-F1
#
_cell.length_a   1.000
_cell.length_b   1.000
_cell.length_c   1.000
_cell.angle_alpha   90.00
_cell.angle_beta   90.00
_cell.angle_gamma   90.00
#
_symmetry.space_group_name_H-M   'P 1'
#
loop_
_entity.id
_entity.type
_entity.pdbx_description
1 polymer ?
#
loop_
_entity_poly.entity_id
_entity_poly.type
_entity_poly.pdbx_seq_one_letter_code
_entity_poly.pdbx_strand_id
1 'polypeptide(L)'
;MKRLWLLSGTDPQKAAFARGDADASVETLLVTPSKPEGESVPPPGEGHRGLVFEMPAQGFYRVYVTTRTLQERMLNLNVAKAEVGNFGHDGDEEEHDRAMTAPRALENAAIEIVRERQPKEGPFSQVRSGTEQSFIVLRKGLPVPDARVRFVSHQGWSKEVTSDGQGRARFQVVRDYFPPWGEFQKRFKATYLVIAEFDATEAGNHKDQPYTSVRYQATLSGSYYPSPEDYRSYAWGLGVGLLAALLSGVATYLYRRRRLRPFQEVRLDEKA
;
A
#
# COMPACT_ATOMS: atom_id res chain seq x y z
N MET A 1 -14.28 9.21 9.89
CA MET A 1 -13.49 10.26 9.19
C MET A 1 -12.24 9.60 8.59
N LYS A 2 -12.19 9.38 7.26
CA LYS A 2 -10.97 8.91 6.57
C LYS A 2 -10.22 10.16 6.08
N ARG A 3 -8.95 10.31 6.46
CA ARG A 3 -8.12 11.48 6.13
C ARG A 3 -7.26 11.17 4.91
N LEU A 4 -7.32 12.02 3.90
CA LEU A 4 -6.40 11.96 2.77
C LEU A 4 -5.05 12.57 3.14
N TRP A 5 -3.98 11.94 2.68
CA TRP A 5 -2.62 12.42 2.85
C TRP A 5 -2.11 12.88 1.49
N LEU A 6 -2.22 14.19 1.24
CA LEU A 6 -1.63 14.84 0.08
C LEU A 6 -0.19 15.18 0.45
N LEU A 7 0.73 14.26 0.16
CA LEU A 7 2.14 14.45 0.46
C LEU A 7 2.83 15.12 -0.74
N SER A 8 3.48 16.26 -0.47
CA SER A 8 4.50 16.83 -1.34
C SER A 8 5.88 16.53 -0.77
N GLY A 9 6.79 16.08 -1.62
CA GLY A 9 8.13 15.65 -1.22
C GLY A 9 8.34 14.14 -1.38
N THR A 10 9.54 13.69 -1.04
CA THR A 10 10.03 12.35 -1.39
C THR A 10 10.09 11.39 -0.21
N ASP A 11 9.84 11.86 1.02
CA ASP A 11 9.93 11.08 2.25
C ASP A 11 8.52 10.94 2.87
N PRO A 12 7.96 9.73 2.99
CA PRO A 12 6.61 9.52 3.54
C PRO A 12 6.39 10.04 4.96
N GLN A 13 7.43 10.12 5.80
CA GLN A 13 7.32 10.61 7.18
C GLN A 13 7.52 12.12 7.30
N LYS A 14 8.30 12.71 6.38
CA LYS A 14 8.66 14.14 6.44
C LYS A 14 7.95 15.00 5.40
N ALA A 15 7.33 14.37 4.40
CA ALA A 15 6.64 15.09 3.34
C ALA A 15 5.57 16.00 3.96
N ALA A 16 5.68 17.28 3.63
CA ALA A 16 4.71 18.27 4.06
C ALA A 16 3.52 18.26 3.10
N PHE A 17 2.39 18.80 3.55
CA PHE A 17 1.36 19.24 2.60
C PHE A 17 2.00 20.20 1.60
N ALA A 18 1.65 20.06 0.32
CA ALA A 18 2.10 20.99 -0.72
C ALA A 18 1.79 22.41 -0.26
N ARG A 19 2.82 23.15 0.19
CA ARG A 19 2.71 24.59 0.36
C ARG A 19 2.75 25.14 -1.06
N GLY A 20 1.67 25.80 -1.44
CA GLY A 20 1.55 26.38 -2.77
C GLY A 20 2.77 27.23 -3.05
N ASP A 21 3.45 26.93 -4.16
CA ASP A 21 4.19 27.95 -4.86
C ASP A 21 3.14 28.99 -5.29
N ALA A 22 3.33 30.26 -4.95
CA ALA A 22 2.28 31.29 -5.13
C ALA A 22 1.83 31.39 -6.60
N ASP A 23 2.72 31.02 -7.52
CA ASP A 23 2.49 31.04 -8.97
C ASP A 23 2.00 29.71 -9.56
N ALA A 24 1.96 28.62 -8.78
CA ALA A 24 1.50 27.32 -9.27
C ALA A 24 -0.02 27.34 -9.51
N SER A 25 -0.46 26.93 -10.71
CA SER A 25 -1.87 26.59 -10.89
C SER A 25 -2.13 25.23 -10.25
N VAL A 26 -3.09 25.17 -9.32
CA VAL A 26 -3.49 23.94 -8.62
C VAL A 26 -4.90 23.55 -9.04
N GLU A 27 -5.06 22.29 -9.41
CA GLU A 27 -6.35 21.68 -9.75
C GLU A 27 -6.55 20.44 -8.90
N THR A 28 -7.72 20.30 -8.26
CA THR A 28 -8.08 19.09 -7.51
C THR A 28 -9.26 18.40 -8.17
N LEU A 29 -9.11 17.11 -8.48
CA LEU A 29 -10.16 16.28 -9.05
C LEU A 29 -10.51 15.13 -8.09
N LEU A 30 -11.79 14.89 -7.88
CA LEU A 30 -12.32 13.74 -7.15
C LEU A 30 -12.97 12.79 -8.16
N VAL A 31 -12.48 11.56 -8.23
CA VAL A 31 -13.08 10.47 -9.01
C VAL A 31 -13.81 9.53 -8.06
N THR A 32 -15.09 9.30 -8.31
CA THR A 32 -15.94 8.43 -7.50
C THR A 32 -16.33 7.17 -8.30
N PRO A 33 -16.83 6.12 -7.65
CA PRO A 33 -17.36 4.95 -8.36
C PRO A 33 -18.49 5.28 -9.35
N SER A 34 -19.26 6.34 -9.09
CA SER A 34 -20.38 6.78 -9.95
C SER A 34 -20.00 7.82 -11.00
N LYS A 35 -18.84 8.48 -10.87
CA LYS A 35 -18.33 9.51 -11.79
C LYS A 35 -16.86 9.23 -12.14
N PRO A 36 -16.60 8.28 -13.05
CA PRO A 36 -15.24 7.86 -13.41
C PRO A 36 -14.41 8.95 -14.11
N GLU A 37 -15.06 9.94 -14.73
CA GLU A 37 -14.46 11.09 -15.39
C GLU A 37 -13.84 12.12 -14.41
N GLY A 38 -14.24 12.05 -13.14
CA GLY A 38 -13.83 12.98 -12.09
C GLY A 38 -14.58 14.31 -12.10
N GLU A 39 -14.71 14.90 -10.92
CA GLU A 39 -15.29 16.22 -10.72
C GLU A 39 -14.27 17.16 -10.07
N SER A 40 -14.25 18.41 -10.50
CA SER A 40 -13.43 19.44 -9.87
C SER A 40 -13.98 19.76 -8.49
N VAL A 41 -13.09 19.71 -7.50
CA VAL A 41 -13.43 20.05 -6.12
C VAL A 41 -12.61 21.27 -5.69
N PRO A 42 -13.21 22.20 -4.94
CA PRO A 42 -12.48 23.36 -4.45
C PRO A 42 -11.30 22.90 -3.58
N PRO A 43 -10.18 23.65 -3.60
CA PRO A 43 -9.10 23.38 -2.67
C PRO A 43 -9.62 23.48 -1.22
N PRO A 44 -8.96 22.82 -0.25
CA PRO A 44 -9.29 23.01 1.15
C PRO A 44 -9.28 24.51 1.49
N GLY A 45 -10.33 25.01 2.15
CA GLY A 45 -10.39 26.41 2.57
C GLY A 45 -9.22 26.82 3.45
N GLU A 46 -8.94 28.13 3.56
CA GLU A 46 -7.83 28.64 4.38
C GLU A 46 -7.87 28.06 5.81
N GLY A 47 -6.74 27.47 6.24
CA GLY A 47 -6.62 26.82 7.55
C GLY A 47 -7.02 25.33 7.59
N HIS A 48 -7.66 24.79 6.55
CA HIS A 48 -7.96 23.35 6.46
C HIS A 48 -6.80 22.56 5.84
N ARG A 49 -6.40 21.48 6.53
CA ARG A 49 -5.30 20.59 6.10
C ARG A 49 -5.75 19.40 5.25
N GLY A 50 -6.98 19.40 4.73
CA GLY A 50 -7.49 18.25 3.98
C GLY A 50 -8.84 18.46 3.32
N LEU A 51 -9.12 17.63 2.32
CA LEU A 51 -10.39 17.55 1.61
C LEU A 51 -11.36 16.61 2.35
N VAL A 52 -12.62 17.01 2.46
CA VAL A 52 -13.72 16.20 3.03
C VAL A 52 -14.78 16.03 1.95
N PHE A 53 -15.21 14.79 1.71
CA PHE A 53 -16.26 14.43 0.77
C PHE A 53 -17.01 13.19 1.27
N GLU A 54 -18.23 13.01 0.79
CA GLU A 54 -19.06 11.86 1.11
C GLU A 54 -18.67 10.65 0.24
N MET A 55 -18.83 9.45 0.79
CA MET A 55 -18.55 8.19 0.10
C MET A 55 -19.81 7.30 0.11
N PRO A 56 -20.91 7.69 -0.57
CA PRO A 56 -22.20 7.01 -0.46
C PRO A 56 -22.22 5.63 -1.12
N ALA A 57 -21.43 5.42 -2.19
CA ALA A 57 -21.33 4.16 -2.91
C ALA A 57 -20.11 3.32 -2.48
N GLN A 58 -20.20 2.01 -2.66
CA GLN A 58 -19.03 1.13 -2.51
C GLN A 58 -18.03 1.32 -3.65
N GLY A 59 -16.74 1.17 -3.33
CA GLY A 59 -15.66 1.25 -4.29
C GLY A 59 -14.50 2.15 -3.88
N PHE A 60 -13.65 2.41 -4.86
CA PHE A 60 -12.44 3.20 -4.67
C PHE A 60 -12.66 4.63 -5.15
N TYR A 61 -12.48 5.57 -4.23
CA TYR A 61 -12.47 6.99 -4.50
C TYR A 61 -11.04 7.43 -4.69
N ARG A 62 -10.77 8.22 -5.72
CA ARG A 62 -9.43 8.69 -6.06
C ARG A 62 -9.42 10.20 -6.07
N VAL A 63 -8.42 10.79 -5.43
CA VAL A 63 -8.20 12.24 -5.45
C VAL A 63 -6.91 12.53 -6.15
N TYR A 64 -6.97 13.45 -7.09
CA TYR A 64 -5.82 13.94 -7.86
C TYR A 64 -5.61 15.40 -7.52
N VAL A 65 -4.37 15.78 -7.23
CA VAL A 65 -3.95 17.17 -7.13
C VAL A 65 -2.90 17.40 -8.21
N THR A 66 -3.24 18.20 -9.19
CA THR A 66 -2.35 18.59 -10.28
C THR A 66 -1.79 19.98 -9.98
N THR A 67 -0.47 20.10 -10.03
CA THR A 67 0.22 21.39 -9.98
C THR A 67 0.98 21.59 -11.27
N ARG A 68 0.94 22.82 -11.80
CA ARG A 68 1.73 23.23 -12.95
C ARG A 68 2.53 24.46 -12.61
N THR A 69 3.83 24.38 -12.83
CA THR A 69 4.78 25.48 -12.63
C THR A 69 5.68 25.57 -13.84
N LEU A 70 5.81 26.78 -14.40
CA LEU A 70 6.74 27.03 -15.49
C LEU A 70 8.06 27.50 -14.90
N GLN A 71 9.14 26.79 -15.22
CA GLN A 71 10.49 27.20 -14.86
C GLN A 71 11.29 27.33 -16.15
N GLU A 72 11.67 28.58 -16.47
CA GLU A 72 12.34 28.93 -17.74
C GLU A 72 11.51 28.49 -18.96
N ARG A 73 11.90 27.39 -19.63
CA ARG A 73 11.20 26.79 -20.78
C ARG A 73 10.71 25.37 -20.50
N MET A 74 10.72 24.95 -19.25
CA MET A 74 10.27 23.64 -18.81
C MET A 74 9.00 23.78 -17.97
N LEU A 75 7.92 23.15 -18.44
CA LEU A 75 6.70 23.02 -17.66
C LEU A 75 6.85 21.84 -16.71
N ASN A 76 6.90 22.10 -15.41
CA ASN A 76 6.81 21.06 -14.39
C ASN A 76 5.34 20.75 -14.14
N LEU A 77 4.95 19.50 -14.38
CA LEU A 77 3.60 19.00 -14.14
C LEU A 77 3.67 17.89 -13.09
N ASN A 78 3.17 18.17 -11.89
CA ASN A 78 3.15 17.19 -10.81
C ASN A 78 1.70 16.77 -10.50
N VAL A 79 1.44 15.47 -10.46
CA VAL A 79 0.16 14.88 -10.07
C VAL A 79 0.33 14.02 -8.83
N ALA A 80 -0.26 14.44 -7.72
CA ALA A 80 -0.37 13.62 -6.53
C ALA A 80 -1.70 12.86 -6.53
N LYS A 81 -1.66 11.54 -6.39
CA LYS A 81 -2.82 10.65 -6.33
C LYS A 81 -2.94 9.99 -4.97
N ALA A 82 -4.15 9.96 -4.44
CA ALA A 82 -4.54 9.15 -3.29
C ALA A 82 -5.74 8.28 -3.64
N GLU A 83 -5.78 7.05 -3.12
CA GLU A 83 -6.89 6.09 -3.31
C GLU A 83 -7.46 5.68 -1.95
N VAL A 84 -8.79 5.74 -1.81
CA VAL A 84 -9.51 5.38 -0.59
C VAL A 84 -10.66 4.45 -0.92
N GLY A 85 -10.61 3.23 -0.39
CA GLY A 85 -11.70 2.26 -0.49
C GLY A 85 -12.81 2.53 0.53
N ASN A 86 -14.06 2.44 0.08
CA ASN A 86 -15.24 2.28 0.91
C ASN A 86 -15.93 0.98 0.55
N PHE A 87 -15.89 0.00 1.44
CA PHE A 87 -16.51 -1.31 1.24
C PHE A 87 -17.22 -1.69 2.54
N GLY A 88 -18.47 -2.09 2.41
CA GLY A 88 -19.25 -2.65 3.50
C GLY A 88 -18.83 -4.08 3.80
N HIS A 89 -19.15 -4.56 5.01
CA HIS A 89 -19.11 -6.00 5.32
C HIS A 89 -20.40 -6.70 4.88
N ASP A 90 -21.51 -5.94 4.83
CA ASP A 90 -22.83 -6.37 4.40
C ASP A 90 -23.22 -5.49 3.20
N GLY A 91 -23.74 -6.10 2.13
CA GLY A 91 -24.12 -5.35 0.93
C GLY A 91 -24.42 -6.24 -0.28
N ASP A 92 -24.89 -5.60 -1.34
CA ASP A 92 -25.18 -6.21 -2.63
C ASP A 92 -23.87 -6.70 -3.30
N GLU A 93 -23.78 -8.01 -3.57
CA GLU A 93 -22.65 -8.62 -4.27
C GLU A 93 -22.45 -8.00 -5.67
N GLU A 94 -23.52 -7.55 -6.33
CA GLU A 94 -23.43 -6.89 -7.62
C GLU A 94 -22.81 -5.48 -7.51
N GLU A 95 -23.14 -4.73 -6.47
CA GLU A 95 -22.48 -3.46 -6.17
C GLU A 95 -20.99 -3.68 -5.87
N HIS A 96 -20.68 -4.73 -5.12
CA HIS A 96 -19.32 -5.12 -4.79
C HIS A 96 -18.48 -5.46 -6.03
N ASP A 97 -19.00 -6.31 -6.92
CA ASP A 97 -18.30 -6.75 -8.12
C ASP A 97 -18.10 -5.60 -9.11
N ARG A 98 -19.11 -4.73 -9.27
CA ARG A 98 -18.96 -3.48 -10.05
C ARG A 98 -17.88 -2.57 -9.46
N ALA A 99 -17.86 -2.39 -8.15
CA ALA A 99 -16.85 -1.58 -7.46
C ALA A 99 -15.43 -2.17 -7.62
N MET A 100 -15.31 -3.49 -7.71
CA MET A 100 -14.03 -4.16 -7.92
C MET A 100 -13.55 -4.09 -9.38
N THR A 101 -14.46 -4.01 -10.35
CA THR A 101 -14.13 -3.95 -11.80
C THR A 101 -14.07 -2.53 -12.36
N ALA A 102 -14.49 -1.51 -11.60
CA ALA A 102 -14.47 -0.11 -12.01
C ALA A 102 -13.09 0.35 -12.53
N PRO A 103 -13.05 1.21 -13.58
CA PRO A 103 -11.81 1.74 -14.14
C PRO A 103 -10.93 2.39 -13.07
N ARG A 104 -9.65 2.01 -13.01
CA ARG A 104 -8.71 2.45 -11.96
C ARG A 104 -7.74 3.54 -12.39
N ALA A 105 -7.63 3.74 -13.69
CA ALA A 105 -6.98 4.89 -14.30
C ALA A 105 -8.00 6.02 -14.52
N LEU A 106 -7.52 7.24 -14.64
CA LEU A 106 -8.27 8.39 -15.12
C LEU A 106 -7.74 8.73 -16.51
N GLU A 107 -8.56 8.53 -17.55
CA GLU A 107 -8.12 8.60 -18.96
C GLU A 107 -7.52 9.96 -19.33
N ASN A 108 -8.05 11.05 -18.78
CA ASN A 108 -7.61 12.42 -19.04
C ASN A 108 -6.52 12.91 -18.05
N ALA A 109 -6.04 12.06 -17.12
CA ALA A 109 -4.95 12.44 -16.24
C ALA A 109 -3.67 12.70 -17.03
N ALA A 110 -3.02 13.84 -16.78
CA ALA A 110 -1.80 14.23 -17.48
C ALA A 110 -0.66 13.21 -17.29
N ILE A 111 -0.51 12.70 -16.07
CA ILE A 111 0.32 11.55 -15.69
C ILE A 111 -0.34 10.86 -14.49
N GLU A 112 -0.23 9.53 -14.40
CA GLU A 112 -0.81 8.75 -13.32
C GLU A 112 0.06 7.52 -12.99
N ILE A 113 0.00 7.09 -11.72
CA ILE A 113 0.48 5.78 -11.27
C ILE A 113 -0.71 4.93 -10.82
N VAL A 114 -0.79 3.70 -11.31
CA VAL A 114 -1.80 2.72 -10.92
C VAL A 114 -1.12 1.48 -10.37
N ARG A 115 -1.39 1.12 -9.10
CA ARG A 115 -0.93 -0.16 -8.54
C ARG A 115 -1.74 -1.29 -9.15
N GLU A 116 -1.10 -2.31 -9.72
CA GLU A 116 -1.79 -3.51 -10.19
C GLU A 116 -2.30 -4.35 -9.00
N ARG A 117 -3.51 -4.90 -9.13
CA ARG A 117 -4.03 -5.84 -8.13
C ARG A 117 -3.47 -7.22 -8.37
N GLN A 118 -3.26 -7.96 -7.29
CA GLN A 118 -2.96 -9.38 -7.41
C GLN A 118 -4.24 -10.16 -7.77
N PRO A 119 -4.15 -11.31 -8.47
CA PRO A 119 -5.33 -12.07 -8.94
C PRO A 119 -6.35 -12.49 -7.87
N LYS A 120 -5.97 -12.51 -6.59
CA LYS A 120 -6.84 -12.87 -5.45
C LYS A 120 -7.07 -11.71 -4.49
N GLU A 121 -6.81 -10.50 -4.95
CA GLU A 121 -6.91 -9.31 -4.12
C GLU A 121 -8.37 -8.85 -4.00
N GLY A 122 -9.00 -9.16 -2.87
CA GLY A 122 -10.30 -8.62 -2.46
C GLY A 122 -10.18 -7.21 -1.84
N PRO A 123 -11.31 -6.54 -1.52
CA PRO A 123 -11.32 -5.16 -1.04
C PRO A 123 -10.65 -4.94 0.33
N PHE A 124 -10.58 -5.98 1.15
CA PHE A 124 -9.92 -5.95 2.47
C PHE A 124 -8.48 -6.45 2.43
N SER A 125 -7.94 -6.69 1.23
CA SER A 125 -6.56 -7.12 1.06
C SER A 125 -5.60 -6.04 1.53
N GLN A 126 -4.52 -6.49 2.14
CA GLN A 126 -3.47 -5.64 2.66
C GLN A 126 -2.18 -5.96 1.93
N VAL A 127 -1.51 -4.93 1.42
CA VAL A 127 -0.11 -5.07 0.99
C VAL A 127 0.72 -5.43 2.21
N ARG A 128 1.69 -6.33 2.03
CA ARG A 128 2.55 -6.83 3.11
C ARG A 128 4.00 -6.68 2.72
N SER A 129 4.87 -6.43 3.69
CA SER A 129 6.31 -6.60 3.47
C SER A 129 6.59 -8.06 3.09
N GLY A 130 7.55 -8.27 2.21
CA GLY A 130 7.85 -9.60 1.66
C GLY A 130 7.02 -9.96 0.42
N THR A 131 6.11 -9.11 -0.06
CA THR A 131 5.42 -9.33 -1.35
C THR A 131 5.92 -8.41 -2.46
N GLU A 132 5.83 -8.88 -3.71
CA GLU A 132 6.04 -8.05 -4.89
C GLU A 132 4.79 -7.20 -5.17
N GLN A 133 5.00 -5.92 -5.52
CA GLN A 133 3.99 -4.99 -5.97
C GLN A 133 4.38 -4.41 -7.33
N SER A 134 3.42 -4.36 -8.24
CA SER A 134 3.59 -3.79 -9.58
C SER A 134 2.79 -2.50 -9.71
N PHE A 135 3.37 -1.53 -10.42
CA PHE A 135 2.78 -0.23 -10.67
C PHE A 135 2.89 0.08 -12.16
N ILE A 136 1.82 0.60 -12.77
CA ILE A 136 1.81 1.06 -14.16
C ILE A 136 1.88 2.59 -14.16
N VAL A 137 2.81 3.15 -14.91
CA VAL A 137 2.91 4.58 -15.20
C VAL A 137 2.12 4.86 -16.47
N LEU A 138 1.18 5.79 -16.38
CA LEU A 138 0.30 6.18 -17.47
C LEU A 138 0.44 7.67 -17.78
N ARG A 139 0.23 8.03 -19.03
CA ARG A 139 0.12 9.39 -19.51
C ARG A 139 -1.09 9.48 -20.42
N LYS A 140 -2.11 10.25 -20.03
CA LYS A 140 -3.40 10.31 -20.74
C LYS A 140 -3.96 8.90 -21.03
N GLY A 141 -3.95 8.04 -20.00
CA GLY A 141 -4.40 6.66 -20.08
C GLY A 141 -3.47 5.67 -20.79
N LEU A 142 -2.38 6.12 -21.43
CA LEU A 142 -1.46 5.26 -22.18
C LEU A 142 -0.20 4.91 -21.36
N PRO A 143 0.31 3.67 -21.44
CA PRO A 143 1.54 3.27 -20.77
C PRO A 143 2.76 4.11 -21.17
N VAL A 144 3.58 4.46 -20.18
CA VAL A 144 4.84 5.18 -20.37
C VAL A 144 6.03 4.25 -20.14
N PRO A 145 6.74 3.80 -21.18
CA PRO A 145 8.00 3.09 -21.01
C PRO A 145 9.11 4.04 -20.57
N ASP A 146 10.17 3.46 -20.02
CA ASP A 146 11.40 4.17 -19.66
C ASP A 146 11.25 5.31 -18.63
N ALA A 147 10.10 5.38 -17.94
CA ALA A 147 9.89 6.29 -16.83
C ALA A 147 10.69 5.83 -15.60
N ARG A 148 11.30 6.77 -14.92
CA ARG A 148 12.00 6.51 -13.66
C ARG A 148 10.98 6.35 -12.56
N VAL A 149 10.92 5.18 -11.93
CA VAL A 149 10.00 4.90 -10.84
C VAL A 149 10.78 4.59 -9.57
N ARG A 150 10.48 5.33 -8.51
CA ARG A 150 11.09 5.18 -7.20
C ARG A 150 10.05 4.79 -6.17
N PHE A 151 10.31 3.69 -5.46
CA PHE A 151 9.55 3.29 -4.28
C PHE A 151 10.29 3.76 -3.04
N VAL A 152 9.58 4.39 -2.11
CA VAL A 152 10.09 4.84 -0.81
C VAL A 152 9.24 4.23 0.30
N SER A 153 9.89 3.51 1.20
CA SER A 153 9.25 2.83 2.33
C SER A 153 8.99 3.78 3.49
N HIS A 154 8.35 3.29 4.55
CA HIS A 154 7.96 4.07 5.72
C HIS A 154 9.14 4.73 6.43
N GLN A 155 10.25 4.00 6.61
CA GLN A 155 11.48 4.52 7.23
C GLN A 155 12.48 5.07 6.19
N GLY A 156 12.03 5.31 4.96
CA GLY A 156 12.83 5.99 3.94
C GLY A 156 13.79 5.09 3.15
N TRP A 157 13.73 3.75 3.28
CA TRP A 157 14.41 2.89 2.33
C TRP A 157 13.84 3.16 0.93
N SER A 158 14.70 3.30 -0.07
CA SER A 158 14.26 3.59 -1.43
C SER A 158 14.94 2.71 -2.45
N LYS A 159 14.20 2.35 -3.49
CA LYS A 159 14.72 1.69 -4.69
C LYS A 159 14.12 2.33 -5.92
N GLU A 160 14.96 2.48 -6.94
CA GLU A 160 14.60 3.00 -8.24
C GLU A 160 14.67 1.89 -9.30
N VAL A 161 13.71 1.88 -10.21
CA VAL A 161 13.66 1.03 -11.39
C VAL A 161 13.08 1.83 -12.56
N THR A 162 13.30 1.35 -13.76
CA THR A 162 12.73 1.93 -14.99
C THR A 162 11.48 1.14 -15.38
N SER A 163 10.43 1.82 -15.87
CA SER A 163 9.24 1.15 -16.36
C SER A 163 9.48 0.40 -17.67
N ASP A 164 8.85 -0.77 -17.84
CA ASP A 164 8.98 -1.59 -19.05
C ASP A 164 8.12 -1.07 -20.22
N GLY A 165 8.11 -1.79 -21.35
CA GLY A 165 7.31 -1.46 -22.54
C GLY A 165 5.79 -1.39 -22.31
N GLN A 166 5.29 -1.88 -21.17
CA GLN A 166 3.89 -1.79 -20.75
C GLN A 166 3.72 -0.74 -19.63
N GLY A 167 4.71 0.11 -19.41
CA GLY A 167 4.74 1.11 -18.35
C GLY A 167 4.84 0.53 -16.95
N ARG A 168 5.19 -0.76 -16.79
CA ARG A 168 5.22 -1.43 -15.48
C ARG A 168 6.56 -1.27 -14.78
N ALA A 169 6.50 -0.97 -13.49
CA ALA A 169 7.60 -1.01 -12.54
C ALA A 169 7.26 -1.97 -11.39
N ARG A 170 8.17 -2.87 -11.03
CA ARG A 170 7.96 -3.88 -9.98
C ARG A 170 8.91 -3.68 -8.81
N PHE A 171 8.39 -3.82 -7.61
CA PHE A 171 9.15 -3.68 -6.37
C PHE A 171 8.83 -4.81 -5.40
N GLN A 172 9.87 -5.38 -4.81
CA GLN A 172 9.76 -6.16 -3.60
C GLN A 172 9.54 -5.20 -2.42
N VAL A 173 8.40 -5.28 -1.74
CA VAL A 173 8.15 -4.47 -0.55
C VAL A 173 9.04 -4.99 0.57
N VAL A 174 10.04 -4.19 0.95
CA VAL A 174 10.95 -4.56 2.02
C VAL A 174 10.30 -4.36 3.39
N ARG A 175 10.76 -5.15 4.36
CA ARG A 175 10.50 -4.86 5.76
C ARG A 175 11.46 -3.77 6.21
N ASP A 176 10.92 -2.68 6.71
CA ASP A 176 11.67 -1.55 7.29
C ASP A 176 11.14 -1.17 8.68
N TYR A 177 10.26 -1.99 9.26
CA TYR A 177 9.79 -1.87 10.63
C TYR A 177 10.47 -2.95 11.50
N PHE A 178 11.42 -2.51 12.33
CA PHE A 178 12.22 -3.37 13.22
C PHE A 178 12.18 -2.87 14.67
N PRO A 179 11.01 -2.89 15.34
CA PRO A 179 10.95 -2.58 16.76
C PRO A 179 11.63 -3.67 17.59
N PRO A 180 11.99 -3.39 18.86
CA PRO A 180 12.26 -4.44 19.84
C PRO A 180 11.09 -5.43 19.89
N TRP A 181 11.40 -6.70 20.14
CA TRP A 181 10.39 -7.75 19.98
C TRP A 181 9.14 -7.57 20.88
N GLY A 182 9.33 -7.10 22.12
CA GLY A 182 8.22 -6.83 23.03
C GLY A 182 7.27 -5.70 22.59
N GLU A 183 7.69 -4.90 21.60
CA GLU A 183 6.93 -3.77 21.04
C GLU A 183 6.41 -4.06 19.64
N PHE A 184 6.62 -5.28 19.11
CA PHE A 184 6.23 -5.62 17.76
C PHE A 184 4.71 -5.61 17.58
N GLN A 185 4.23 -4.73 16.70
CA GLN A 185 2.81 -4.64 16.38
C GLN A 185 2.53 -5.30 15.02
N LYS A 186 1.88 -6.48 15.05
CA LYS A 186 1.47 -7.20 13.81
C LYS A 186 0.55 -6.40 12.89
N ARG A 187 -0.15 -5.38 13.42
CA ARG A 187 -1.05 -4.49 12.69
C ARG A 187 -0.45 -3.09 12.48
N PHE A 188 0.87 -2.94 12.66
CA PHE A 188 1.55 -1.70 12.34
C PHE A 188 1.30 -1.34 10.88
N LYS A 189 0.74 -0.17 10.65
CA LYS A 189 0.40 0.31 9.31
C LYS A 189 1.52 1.23 8.83
N ALA A 190 2.43 0.68 8.04
CA ALA A 190 3.52 1.41 7.43
C ALA A 190 3.03 2.11 6.15
N THR A 191 3.53 3.31 5.88
CA THR A 191 3.19 4.09 4.66
C THR A 191 4.30 3.94 3.63
N TYR A 192 3.96 3.83 2.35
CA TYR A 192 4.94 3.94 1.26
C TYR A 192 4.55 5.08 0.31
N LEU A 193 5.52 5.53 -0.48
CA LEU A 193 5.35 6.48 -1.57
C LEU A 193 5.99 5.92 -2.84
N VAL A 194 5.26 5.97 -3.95
CA VAL A 194 5.79 5.69 -5.28
C VAL A 194 5.83 7.00 -6.06
N ILE A 195 6.96 7.26 -6.70
CA ILE A 195 7.23 8.47 -7.47
C ILE A 195 7.60 8.02 -8.88
N ALA A 196 6.92 8.52 -9.90
CA ALA A 196 7.27 8.29 -11.30
C ALA A 196 7.63 9.62 -11.96
N GLU A 197 8.74 9.66 -12.68
CA GLU A 197 9.24 10.85 -13.36
C GLU A 197 9.67 10.51 -14.79
N PHE A 198 9.33 11.39 -15.74
CA PHE A 198 9.90 11.37 -17.08
C PHE A 198 9.80 12.76 -17.72
N ASP A 199 10.69 13.02 -18.68
CA ASP A 199 10.70 14.26 -19.45
C ASP A 199 10.17 13.99 -20.86
N ALA A 200 9.40 14.95 -21.40
CA ALA A 200 8.93 14.93 -22.77
C ALA A 200 9.33 16.22 -23.50
N THR A 201 9.75 16.09 -24.76
CA THR A 201 10.01 17.23 -25.63
C THR A 201 8.70 17.68 -26.26
N GLU A 202 8.05 18.65 -25.61
CA GLU A 202 6.74 19.15 -25.98
C GLU A 202 6.71 20.65 -25.85
N ALA A 203 6.21 21.31 -26.90
CA ALA A 203 6.05 22.74 -26.92
C ALA A 203 4.58 23.12 -26.72
N GLY A 204 4.37 24.24 -26.04
CA GLY A 204 3.05 24.80 -25.81
C GLY A 204 3.14 26.10 -25.03
N ASN A 205 1.99 26.61 -24.59
CA ASN A 205 1.91 27.83 -23.79
C ASN A 205 1.27 27.53 -22.43
N HIS A 206 1.81 28.12 -21.37
CA HIS A 206 1.22 28.13 -20.03
C HIS A 206 1.19 29.57 -19.52
N LYS A 207 -0.01 30.10 -19.25
CA LYS A 207 -0.21 31.52 -18.86
C LYS A 207 0.52 32.48 -19.81
N ASP A 208 0.31 32.30 -21.12
CA ASP A 208 0.91 33.08 -22.21
C ASP A 208 2.44 33.01 -22.32
N GLN A 209 3.10 32.13 -21.56
CA GLN A 209 4.54 31.89 -21.67
C GLN A 209 4.80 30.56 -22.39
N PRO A 210 5.68 30.55 -23.41
CA PRO A 210 6.00 29.34 -24.15
C PRO A 210 6.94 28.41 -23.38
N TYR A 211 6.73 27.11 -23.51
CA TYR A 211 7.64 26.07 -23.05
C TYR A 211 8.04 25.15 -24.21
N THR A 212 9.16 24.44 -24.07
CA THR A 212 9.70 23.50 -25.07
C THR A 212 9.89 22.09 -24.54
N SER A 213 9.74 21.90 -23.23
CA SER A 213 9.79 20.59 -22.58
C SER A 213 8.81 20.53 -21.41
N VAL A 214 8.36 19.33 -21.08
CA VAL A 214 7.51 19.07 -19.93
C VAL A 214 8.19 18.02 -19.06
N ARG A 215 8.36 18.33 -17.78
CA ARG A 215 8.77 17.35 -16.76
C ARG A 215 7.53 16.85 -16.06
N TYR A 216 7.24 15.58 -16.24
CA TYR A 216 6.11 14.94 -15.58
C TYR A 216 6.57 14.26 -14.30
N GLN A 217 5.81 14.46 -13.23
CA GLN A 217 5.95 13.70 -12.00
C GLN A 217 4.57 13.23 -11.53
N ALA A 218 4.47 11.96 -11.16
CA ALA A 218 3.32 11.43 -10.47
C ALA A 218 3.74 10.85 -9.12
N THR A 219 2.89 10.99 -8.11
CA THR A 219 3.10 10.39 -6.79
C THR A 219 1.88 9.61 -6.35
N LEU A 220 2.09 8.40 -5.83
CA LEU A 220 1.05 7.55 -5.26
C LEU A 220 1.47 7.10 -3.86
N SER A 221 0.71 7.49 -2.85
CA SER A 221 0.90 6.99 -1.48
C SER A 221 0.04 5.77 -1.22
N GLY A 222 0.55 4.84 -0.42
CA GLY A 222 -0.22 3.69 0.05
C GLY A 222 0.26 3.20 1.41
N SER A 223 -0.24 2.04 1.82
CA SER A 223 0.17 1.43 3.09
C SER A 223 0.40 -0.07 2.97
N TYR A 224 1.26 -0.59 3.82
CA TYR A 224 1.61 -2.01 3.93
C TYR A 224 1.75 -2.40 5.40
N TYR A 225 1.72 -3.71 5.65
CA TYR A 225 1.79 -4.29 6.98
C TYR A 225 2.95 -5.28 7.08
N PRO A 226 3.43 -5.60 8.30
CA PRO A 226 4.41 -6.67 8.50
C PRO A 226 3.98 -8.01 7.89
N SER A 227 4.97 -8.85 7.56
CA SER A 227 4.71 -10.17 7.02
C SER A 227 4.12 -11.07 8.11
N PRO A 228 3.10 -11.90 7.82
CA PRO A 228 2.64 -12.95 8.71
C PRO A 228 3.76 -13.90 9.14
N GLU A 229 4.76 -14.07 8.28
CA GLU A 229 5.92 -14.93 8.53
C GLU A 229 6.77 -14.43 9.70
N ASP A 230 6.81 -13.11 9.94
CA ASP A 230 7.59 -12.49 11.02
C ASP A 230 7.16 -12.98 12.42
N TYR A 231 5.90 -13.39 12.59
CA TYR A 231 5.35 -13.85 13.87
C TYR A 231 4.79 -15.27 13.85
N ARG A 232 4.87 -15.98 12.71
CA ARG A 232 4.40 -17.37 12.62
C ARG A 232 5.29 -18.35 13.39
N SER A 233 6.58 -18.02 13.54
CA SER A 233 7.54 -18.79 14.34
C SER A 233 7.12 -18.95 15.81
N TYR A 234 6.38 -17.99 16.39
CA TYR A 234 5.86 -18.09 17.77
C TYR A 234 4.85 -19.21 17.93
N ALA A 235 3.93 -19.37 16.97
CA ALA A 235 2.95 -20.43 17.01
C ALA A 235 3.62 -21.81 16.96
N TRP A 236 4.66 -21.94 16.12
CA TRP A 236 5.46 -23.16 16.03
C TRP A 236 6.27 -23.41 17.31
N GLY A 237 6.96 -22.40 17.83
CA GLY A 237 7.72 -22.51 19.08
C GLY A 237 6.85 -22.89 20.27
N LEU A 238 5.67 -22.26 20.41
CA LEU A 238 4.68 -22.61 21.43
C LEU A 238 4.15 -24.03 21.23
N GLY A 239 3.87 -24.43 19.99
CA GLY A 239 3.42 -25.79 19.66
C GLY A 239 4.43 -26.86 20.04
N VAL A 240 5.71 -26.66 19.71
CA VAL A 240 6.81 -27.57 20.09
C VAL A 240 6.98 -27.60 21.61
N GLY A 241 6.91 -26.45 22.27
CA GLY A 241 7.00 -26.36 23.73
C GLY A 241 5.86 -27.11 24.45
N LEU A 242 4.62 -26.94 24.00
CA LEU A 242 3.45 -27.66 24.52
C LEU A 242 3.56 -29.16 24.28
N LEU A 243 4.01 -29.58 23.10
CA LEU A 243 4.23 -30.99 22.78
C LEU A 243 5.30 -31.60 23.71
N ALA A 244 6.42 -30.92 23.92
CA ALA A 244 7.47 -31.37 24.82
C ALA A 244 6.98 -31.46 26.28
N ALA A 245 6.19 -30.50 26.74
CA ALA A 245 5.58 -30.51 28.07
C ALA A 245 4.60 -31.68 28.24
N LEU A 246 3.75 -31.94 27.23
CA LEU A 246 2.83 -33.09 27.21
C LEU A 246 3.57 -34.42 27.26
N LEU A 247 4.58 -34.61 26.41
CA LEU A 247 5.39 -35.83 26.38
C LEU A 247 6.11 -36.05 27.71
N SER A 248 6.68 -35.00 28.29
CA SER A 248 7.33 -35.06 29.60
C SER A 248 6.36 -35.43 30.71
N GLY A 249 5.15 -34.85 30.69
CA GLY A 249 4.07 -35.18 31.62
C GLY A 249 3.63 -36.64 31.51
N VAL A 250 3.41 -37.13 30.28
CA VAL A 250 3.03 -38.54 30.01
C VAL A 250 4.15 -39.49 30.44
N ALA A 251 5.40 -39.20 30.08
CA ALA A 251 6.55 -40.01 30.47
C ALA A 251 6.68 -40.09 31.99
N THR A 252 6.55 -38.96 32.68
CA THR A 252 6.58 -38.90 34.16
C THR A 252 5.43 -39.68 34.78
N TYR A 253 4.22 -39.54 34.24
CA TYR A 253 3.05 -40.28 34.70
C TYR A 253 3.22 -41.80 34.52
N LEU A 254 3.64 -42.25 33.35
CA LEU A 254 3.91 -43.67 33.07
C LEU A 254 5.02 -44.21 33.96
N TYR A 255 6.09 -43.44 34.17
CA TYR A 255 7.18 -43.80 35.08
C TYR A 255 6.68 -43.99 36.52
N ARG A 256 5.88 -43.04 37.04
CA ARG A 256 5.28 -43.15 38.39
C ARG A 256 4.32 -44.33 38.48
N ARG A 257 3.45 -44.53 37.48
CA ARG A 257 2.50 -45.65 37.44
C ARG A 257 3.19 -47.01 37.43
N ARG A 258 4.34 -47.14 36.75
CA ARG A 258 5.14 -48.38 36.75
C ARG A 258 5.73 -48.69 38.14
N ARG A 259 6.12 -47.67 38.91
CA ARG A 259 6.64 -47.85 40.29
C ARG A 259 5.56 -48.14 41.33
N LEU A 260 4.32 -47.75 41.07
CA LEU A 260 3.18 -48.00 41.96
C LEU A 260 2.54 -49.40 41.77
N ARG A 261 3.17 -50.31 41.01
CA ARG A 261 2.68 -51.69 40.94
C ARG A 261 2.82 -52.34 42.33
N PRO A 262 1.73 -52.78 42.97
CA PRO A 262 1.83 -53.52 44.22
C PRO A 262 2.62 -54.81 44.01
N PHE A 263 3.31 -55.24 45.06
CA PHE A 263 4.14 -56.43 45.12
C PHE A 263 3.39 -57.62 44.51
N GLN A 264 3.87 -58.17 43.41
CA GLN A 264 3.36 -59.44 42.88
C GLN A 264 3.99 -60.55 43.70
N GLU A 265 3.21 -61.21 44.55
CA GLU A 265 3.63 -62.46 45.19
C GLU A 265 3.96 -63.49 44.10
N VAL A 266 5.24 -63.84 44.00
CA VAL A 266 5.68 -64.96 43.17
C VAL A 266 5.35 -66.23 43.96
N ARG A 267 4.30 -66.96 43.56
CA ARG A 267 4.09 -68.34 44.02
C ARG A 267 5.12 -69.23 43.33
N LEU A 268 6.17 -69.59 44.07
CA LEU A 268 7.07 -70.67 43.69
C LEU A 268 6.32 -71.99 43.93
N ASP A 269 6.01 -72.69 42.84
CA ASP A 269 5.45 -74.04 42.87
C ASP A 269 6.63 -75.01 43.03
N GLU A 270 6.97 -75.37 44.28
CA GLU A 270 7.94 -76.42 44.56
C GLU A 270 7.33 -77.78 44.19
N LYS A 271 7.72 -78.32 43.05
CA LYS A 271 7.53 -79.75 42.75
C LYS A 271 8.66 -80.54 43.40
N ALA A 272 8.31 -81.27 44.46
CA ALA A 272 9.07 -82.39 45.00
C ALA A 272 9.02 -83.62 44.07
#